data_AF-A0A0D0E3G9-F1
#
_entry.id   AF-A0A0D0E3G9-F1
#
_cell.length_a   1.000
_cell.length_b   1.000
_cell.length_c   1.000
_cell.angle_alpha   90.00
_cell.angle_beta   90.00
_cell.angle_gamma   90.00
#
_symmetry.space_group_name_H-M   'P 1'
#
loop_
_entity.id
_entity.type
_entity.pdbx_description
1 polymer ?
#
loop_
_entity_poly.entity_id
_entity_poly.type
_entity_poly.pdbx_seq_one_letter_code
_entity_poly.pdbx_strand_id
1 'polypeptide(L)'
;MIIKLPESVKVDSAAFKPAFDQLPTLTGEWKSHAEAQLASLVNIPPHLPTAEAPTDGHQQELKSNVERLKLASAAFEVKLGLWRGELLAHPDILAHPVFDKLLRGPTFSKAIRVWSLLDSYGTRVVEVFCRVPHAVRLCGLDPKTAMADDVDRQSPRFICRQCDHGSKAVGVYSWKNAVSCLASSRCLRRSRWNRR
;
A
#
# COMPACT_ATOMS: atom_id res chain seq x y z
N MET A 1 -22.24 -1.90 -8.69
CA MET A 1 -22.13 -1.48 -10.11
C MET A 1 -21.77 -2.70 -10.92
N ILE A 2 -22.74 -3.25 -11.65
CA ILE A 2 -22.57 -4.44 -12.49
C ILE A 2 -22.01 -3.92 -13.82
N ILE A 3 -20.76 -4.23 -14.13
CA ILE A 3 -20.18 -3.94 -15.44
C ILE A 3 -20.86 -4.92 -16.41
N LYS A 4 -21.91 -4.46 -17.08
CA LYS A 4 -22.52 -5.21 -18.18
C LYS A 4 -21.53 -5.16 -19.33
N LEU A 5 -21.07 -6.33 -19.81
CA LEU A 5 -20.32 -6.37 -21.06
C LEU A 5 -21.22 -5.79 -22.17
N PRO A 6 -20.68 -4.92 -23.05
CA PRO A 6 -21.45 -4.46 -24.20
C PRO A 6 -21.87 -5.68 -25.04
N GLU A 7 -23.10 -5.62 -25.57
CA GLU A 7 -23.60 -6.61 -26.52
C GLU A 7 -22.59 -6.80 -27.65
N SER A 8 -22.46 -8.03 -28.13
CA SER A 8 -21.43 -8.42 -29.09
C SER A 8 -21.44 -7.54 -30.35
N VAL A 9 -20.61 -6.49 -30.35
CA VAL A 9 -20.41 -5.63 -31.51
C VAL A 9 -19.60 -6.42 -32.53
N LYS A 10 -20.21 -6.73 -33.67
CA LYS A 10 -19.49 -7.31 -34.81
C LYS A 10 -18.59 -6.22 -35.40
N VAL A 11 -17.30 -6.29 -35.09
CA VAL A 11 -16.28 -5.40 -35.67
C VAL A 11 -15.84 -6.02 -37.00
N ASP A 12 -16.11 -5.34 -38.11
CA ASP A 12 -15.57 -5.75 -39.42
C ASP A 12 -14.15 -5.18 -39.63
N SER A 13 -13.45 -5.68 -40.64
CA SER A 13 -12.08 -5.23 -40.96
C SER A 13 -12.01 -3.79 -41.50
N ALA A 14 -13.09 -3.28 -42.09
CA ALA A 14 -13.18 -1.92 -42.62
C ALA A 14 -13.33 -0.88 -41.50
N ALA A 15 -13.96 -1.24 -40.39
CA ALA A 15 -14.10 -0.41 -39.19
C ALA A 15 -12.80 -0.30 -38.37
N PHE A 16 -11.84 -1.18 -38.62
CA PHE A 16 -10.62 -1.27 -37.81
C PHE A 16 -9.66 -0.10 -38.06
N LYS A 17 -9.51 0.31 -39.33
CA LYS A 17 -8.61 1.41 -39.73
C LYS A 17 -9.03 2.76 -39.11
N PRO A 18 -10.28 3.23 -39.24
CA PRO A 18 -10.70 4.49 -38.61
C PRO A 18 -10.67 4.42 -37.07
N ALA A 19 -10.89 3.25 -36.46
CA ALA A 19 -10.72 3.09 -35.01
C ALA A 19 -9.25 3.25 -34.58
N PHE A 20 -8.31 2.72 -35.36
CA PHE A 20 -6.88 2.89 -35.12
C PHE A 20 -6.42 4.34 -35.29
N ASP A 21 -6.96 5.04 -36.29
CA ASP A 21 -6.66 6.46 -36.51
C ASP A 21 -7.15 7.35 -35.35
N GLN A 22 -8.19 6.92 -34.61
CA GLN A 22 -8.72 7.61 -33.43
C GLN A 22 -8.00 7.26 -32.12
N LEU A 23 -7.20 6.19 -32.08
CA LEU A 23 -6.52 5.75 -30.87
C LEU A 23 -5.64 6.84 -30.23
N PRO A 24 -4.80 7.59 -30.97
CA PRO A 24 -3.97 8.62 -30.37
C PRO A 24 -4.79 9.67 -29.62
N THR A 25 -5.91 10.10 -30.19
CA THR A 25 -6.84 11.06 -29.60
C THR A 25 -7.49 10.49 -28.33
N LEU A 26 -8.07 9.29 -28.40
CA LEU A 26 -8.72 8.64 -27.25
C LEU A 26 -7.74 8.39 -26.10
N THR A 27 -6.51 8.00 -26.44
CA THR A 27 -5.46 7.77 -25.44
C THR A 27 -4.99 9.08 -24.82
N GLY A 28 -4.91 10.15 -25.61
CA GLY A 28 -4.62 11.51 -25.14
C GLY A 28 -5.68 12.02 -24.17
N GLU A 29 -6.96 11.94 -24.54
CA GLU A 29 -8.08 12.34 -23.69
C GLU A 29 -8.14 11.55 -22.39
N TRP A 30 -8.01 10.22 -22.47
CA TRP A 30 -7.96 9.37 -21.29
C TRP A 30 -6.81 9.75 -20.36
N LYS A 31 -5.62 10.00 -20.92
CA LYS A 31 -4.44 10.41 -20.16
C LYS A 31 -4.67 11.76 -19.47
N SER A 32 -5.12 12.78 -20.20
CA SER A 32 -5.40 14.11 -19.63
C SER A 32 -6.47 14.05 -18.55
N HIS A 33 -7.50 13.22 -18.72
CA HIS A 33 -8.53 13.01 -17.71
C HIS A 33 -7.97 12.33 -16.46
N ALA A 34 -7.15 11.28 -16.61
CA ALA A 34 -6.49 10.62 -15.48
C ALA A 34 -5.54 11.57 -14.74
N GLU A 35 -4.78 12.39 -15.46
CA GLU A 35 -3.90 13.42 -14.90
C GLU A 35 -4.69 14.48 -14.12
N ALA A 36 -5.82 14.95 -14.66
CA ALA A 36 -6.69 15.90 -13.96
C ALA A 36 -7.31 15.31 -12.68
N GLN A 37 -7.72 14.03 -12.72
CA GLN A 37 -8.22 13.32 -11.54
C GLN A 37 -7.12 13.18 -10.48
N LEU A 38 -5.90 12.83 -10.89
CA LEU A 38 -4.75 12.77 -9.99
C LEU A 38 -4.45 14.14 -9.39
N ALA A 39 -4.41 15.21 -10.20
CA ALA A 39 -4.19 16.57 -9.72
C ALA A 39 -5.29 17.00 -8.72
N SER A 40 -6.55 16.65 -8.97
CA SER A 40 -7.65 16.91 -8.04
C SER A 40 -7.50 16.17 -6.70
N LEU A 41 -6.95 14.96 -6.70
CA LEU A 41 -6.69 14.19 -5.47
C LEU A 41 -5.46 14.72 -4.71
N VAL A 42 -4.51 15.32 -5.42
CA VAL A 42 -3.29 15.91 -4.86
C VAL A 42 -3.51 17.36 -4.40
N ASN A 43 -4.58 18.03 -4.85
CA ASN A 43 -4.96 19.35 -4.34
C ASN A 43 -5.40 19.26 -2.87
N ILE A 44 -4.44 19.59 -2.00
CA ILE A 44 -4.63 19.75 -0.56
C ILE A 44 -5.63 20.89 -0.32
N PRO A 45 -6.69 20.71 0.48
CA PRO A 45 -7.62 21.79 0.80
C PRO A 45 -6.88 22.99 1.44
N PRO A 46 -7.15 24.24 1.04
CA PRO A 46 -6.47 25.43 1.57
C PRO A 46 -6.87 25.80 3.00
N HIS A 47 -7.69 25.01 3.70
CA HIS A 47 -8.12 25.31 5.06
C HIS A 47 -7.33 24.49 6.09
N LEU A 48 -6.10 24.95 6.37
CA LEU A 48 -5.50 24.79 7.69
C LEU A 48 -5.74 26.08 8.47
N PRO A 49 -6.35 26.05 9.67
CA PRO A 49 -6.51 27.24 10.49
C PRO A 49 -5.13 27.79 10.85
N THR A 50 -4.93 29.06 10.55
CA THR A 50 -3.79 29.89 10.93
C THR A 50 -3.57 29.80 12.43
N ALA A 51 -2.52 29.10 12.85
CA ALA A 51 -1.96 29.22 14.17
C ALA A 51 -0.43 29.11 14.03
N GLU A 52 0.17 30.29 13.95
CA GLU A 52 1.53 30.72 14.29
C GLU A 52 2.71 29.75 14.10
N ALA A 53 3.72 30.25 13.37
CA ALA A 53 4.98 29.60 13.07
C ALA A 53 5.73 29.09 14.32
N PRO A 54 6.56 28.04 14.15
CA PRO A 54 7.97 28.37 13.95
C PRO A 54 8.63 27.63 12.76
N THR A 55 9.40 28.44 12.05
CA THR A 55 10.54 28.20 11.18
C THR A 55 11.19 26.81 11.22
N ASP A 56 10.60 25.81 10.55
CA ASP A 56 11.30 24.64 9.96
C ASP A 56 10.44 23.86 8.93
N GLY A 57 9.35 24.48 8.45
CA GLY A 57 8.16 23.79 7.94
C GLY A 57 8.28 23.11 6.56
N HIS A 58 9.26 23.44 5.72
CA HIS A 58 9.28 22.94 4.34
C HIS A 58 9.62 21.44 4.23
N GLN A 59 10.42 20.88 5.14
CA GLN A 59 10.69 19.43 5.15
C GLN A 59 9.54 18.62 5.77
N GLN A 60 8.79 19.21 6.69
CA GLN A 60 7.69 18.53 7.39
C GLN A 60 6.46 18.38 6.49
N GLU A 61 6.19 19.37 5.64
CA GLU A 61 5.06 19.35 4.71
C GLU A 61 5.24 18.32 3.58
N LEU A 62 6.46 18.20 3.04
CA LEU A 62 6.83 17.18 2.03
C LEU A 62 6.77 15.75 2.59
N LYS A 63 7.22 15.53 3.83
CA LYS A 63 7.03 14.25 4.54
C LYS A 63 5.55 13.91 4.70
N SER A 64 4.72 14.91 5.02
CA SER A 64 3.27 14.75 5.18
C SER A 64 2.61 14.21 3.90
N ASN A 65 3.00 14.69 2.72
CA ASN A 65 2.34 14.30 1.48
C ASN A 65 2.64 12.84 1.09
N VAL A 66 3.87 12.37 1.29
CA VAL A 66 4.23 10.97 1.04
C VAL A 66 3.59 10.05 2.07
N GLU A 67 3.57 10.44 3.34
CA GLU A 67 2.88 9.67 4.40
C GLU A 67 1.36 9.59 4.17
N ARG A 68 0.76 10.65 3.63
CA ARG A 68 -0.65 10.69 3.22
C ARG A 68 -0.98 9.79 2.04
N LEU A 69 -0.01 9.30 1.29
CA LEU A 69 -0.23 8.35 0.19
C LEU A 69 -0.04 6.89 0.61
N LYS A 70 0.43 6.64 1.85
CA LYS A 70 0.64 5.28 2.36
C LYS A 70 -0.71 4.65 2.71
N LEU A 71 -1.25 3.84 1.81
CA LEU A 71 -2.36 2.95 2.12
C LEU A 71 -1.94 2.00 3.24
N ALA A 72 -2.74 1.93 4.31
CA ALA A 72 -2.42 1.08 5.46
C ALA A 72 -2.28 -0.39 5.05
N SER A 73 -3.04 -0.84 4.05
CA SER A 73 -3.04 -2.24 3.58
C SER A 73 -1.91 -2.60 2.62
N ALA A 74 -1.18 -1.62 2.09
CA ALA A 74 -0.13 -1.82 1.11
C ALA A 74 1.23 -2.09 1.78
N ALA A 75 1.31 -3.19 2.54
CA ALA A 75 2.56 -3.65 3.14
C ALA A 75 3.13 -4.88 2.43
N PHE A 76 4.45 -4.97 2.41
CA PHE A 76 5.23 -5.99 1.74
C PHE A 76 6.19 -6.62 2.72
N GLU A 77 6.32 -7.94 2.67
CA GLU A 77 7.30 -8.69 3.45
C GLU A 77 8.48 -9.07 2.56
N VAL A 78 9.68 -8.76 3.01
CA VAL A 78 10.91 -9.22 2.37
C VAL A 78 11.18 -10.66 2.78
N LYS A 79 11.28 -11.56 1.81
CA LYS A 79 11.42 -13.01 2.04
C LYS A 79 12.86 -13.52 1.89
N LEU A 80 13.79 -12.68 1.43
CA LEU A 80 15.14 -13.11 1.07
C LEU A 80 16.24 -12.15 1.57
N GLY A 81 17.43 -12.69 1.80
CA GLY A 81 18.61 -11.93 2.21
C GLY A 81 18.63 -11.55 3.70
N LEU A 82 19.48 -10.57 4.03
CA LEU A 82 19.69 -10.05 5.40
C LEU A 82 18.43 -9.39 6.00
N TRP A 83 17.50 -8.98 5.15
CA TRP A 83 16.27 -8.26 5.50
C TRP A 83 15.05 -9.18 5.58
N ARG A 84 15.25 -10.50 5.63
CA ARG A 84 14.14 -11.46 5.70
C ARG A 84 13.25 -11.17 6.91
N GLY A 85 11.96 -11.04 6.66
CA GLY A 85 10.92 -10.74 7.66
C GLY A 85 10.66 -9.25 7.86
N GLU A 86 11.42 -8.37 7.21
CA GLU A 86 11.15 -6.94 7.24
C GLU A 86 9.85 -6.61 6.51
N LEU A 87 9.08 -5.68 7.10
CA LEU A 87 7.80 -5.23 6.58
C LEU A 87 7.88 -3.78 6.17
N LEU A 88 7.53 -3.50 4.92
CA LEU A 88 7.68 -2.18 4.30
C LEU A 88 6.35 -1.77 3.69
N ALA A 89 5.97 -0.50 3.85
CA ALA A 89 4.80 0.06 3.18
C ALA A 89 5.15 0.56 1.78
N HIS A 90 4.17 0.76 0.92
CA HIS A 90 4.34 1.60 -0.28
C HIS A 90 4.35 3.08 0.13
N PRO A 91 5.24 3.95 -0.42
CA PRO A 91 6.27 3.64 -1.41
C PRO A 91 7.62 3.20 -0.83
N ASP A 92 7.80 3.11 0.49
CA ASP A 92 9.09 2.78 1.15
C ASP A 92 9.76 1.52 0.58
N ILE A 93 8.97 0.52 0.21
CA ILE A 93 9.45 -0.70 -0.45
C ILE A 93 10.26 -0.41 -1.72
N LEU A 94 9.93 0.65 -2.47
CA LEU A 94 10.62 1.02 -3.71
C LEU A 94 12.03 1.57 -3.47
N ALA A 95 12.28 2.16 -2.29
CA ALA A 95 13.59 2.65 -1.90
C ALA A 95 14.44 1.58 -1.18
N HIS A 96 13.90 0.36 -1.03
CA HIS A 96 14.55 -0.66 -0.23
C HIS A 96 15.72 -1.33 -0.98
N PRO A 97 16.89 -1.55 -0.34
CA PRO A 97 18.08 -2.14 -0.99
C PRO A 97 17.89 -3.55 -1.57
N VAL A 98 16.77 -4.21 -1.27
CA VAL A 98 16.39 -5.49 -1.90
C VAL A 98 16.25 -5.34 -3.42
N PHE A 99 15.84 -4.15 -3.90
CA PHE A 99 15.72 -3.87 -5.33
C PHE A 99 17.10 -3.62 -5.97
N ASP A 100 18.02 -2.93 -5.30
CA ASP A 100 19.37 -2.65 -5.83
C ASP A 100 20.17 -3.91 -6.16
N LYS A 101 20.04 -4.94 -5.32
CA LYS A 101 20.77 -6.21 -5.50
C LYS A 101 20.19 -7.08 -6.60
N LEU A 102 18.89 -6.96 -6.86
CA LEU A 102 18.19 -7.77 -7.87
C LEU A 102 18.28 -7.13 -9.25
N LEU A 103 18.26 -5.80 -9.34
CA LEU A 103 18.32 -5.07 -10.61
C LEU A 103 19.66 -5.20 -11.36
N ARG A 104 20.70 -5.74 -10.72
CA ARG A 104 22.03 -5.88 -11.31
C ARG A 104 22.23 -7.13 -12.18
N GLY A 105 21.20 -7.98 -12.37
CA GLY A 105 21.26 -9.21 -13.17
C GLY A 105 20.49 -9.14 -14.51
N PRO A 106 20.83 -9.98 -15.53
CA PRO A 106 20.47 -9.69 -16.93
C PRO A 106 19.02 -9.92 -17.37
N THR A 107 18.15 -10.58 -16.61
CA THR A 107 16.84 -10.97 -17.17
C THR A 107 15.75 -11.21 -16.10
N PHE A 108 14.89 -10.21 -15.89
CA PHE A 108 13.56 -10.44 -15.31
C PHE A 108 12.60 -10.82 -16.45
N SER A 109 12.45 -12.12 -16.72
CA SER A 109 11.79 -12.61 -17.94
C SER A 109 10.31 -13.01 -17.78
N LYS A 110 9.66 -12.75 -16.64
CA LYS A 110 8.23 -13.07 -16.48
C LYS A 110 7.45 -11.94 -15.84
N ALA A 111 6.26 -11.72 -16.40
CA ALA A 111 5.27 -10.74 -15.97
C ALA A 111 5.31 -10.56 -14.44
N ILE A 112 5.84 -9.41 -14.01
CA ILE A 112 5.82 -8.99 -12.63
C ILE A 112 4.34 -8.96 -12.24
N ARG A 113 3.90 -9.94 -11.43
CA ARG A 113 2.62 -9.76 -10.74
C ARG A 113 2.80 -8.51 -9.91
N VAL A 114 1.93 -7.53 -10.14
CA VAL A 114 2.00 -6.12 -9.73
C VAL A 114 2.41 -5.89 -8.26
N TRP A 115 2.40 -6.93 -7.43
CA TRP A 115 2.65 -6.86 -5.99
C TRP A 115 3.60 -7.93 -5.42
N SER A 116 4.35 -8.65 -6.25
CA SER A 116 5.38 -9.59 -5.77
C SER A 116 6.60 -9.61 -6.67
N LEU A 117 7.79 -9.64 -6.08
CA LEU A 117 9.05 -9.75 -6.78
C LEU A 117 9.55 -11.19 -6.72
N LEU A 118 9.92 -11.77 -7.87
CA LEU A 118 10.51 -13.09 -7.99
C LEU A 118 12.00 -12.97 -8.37
N ASP A 119 12.83 -13.89 -7.90
CA ASP A 119 14.21 -14.04 -8.37
C ASP A 119 14.27 -14.85 -9.68
N SER A 120 15.48 -15.06 -10.21
CA SER A 120 15.73 -15.85 -11.43
C SER A 120 15.33 -17.32 -11.30
N TYR A 121 15.15 -17.84 -10.08
CA TYR A 121 14.72 -19.21 -9.81
C TYR A 121 13.20 -19.31 -9.60
N GLY A 122 12.47 -18.20 -9.65
CA GLY A 122 11.03 -18.15 -9.39
C GLY A 122 10.67 -18.10 -7.91
N THR A 123 11.64 -17.88 -7.01
CA THR A 123 11.42 -17.72 -5.57
C THR A 123 10.90 -16.32 -5.29
N ARG A 124 9.90 -16.18 -4.40
CA ARG A 124 9.40 -14.88 -3.96
C ARG A 124 10.44 -14.18 -3.08
N VAL A 125 10.87 -13.00 -3.52
CA VAL A 125 11.79 -12.13 -2.79
C VAL A 125 11.03 -11.06 -2.00
N VAL A 126 9.95 -10.54 -2.56
CA VAL A 126 9.03 -9.60 -1.91
C VAL A 126 7.60 -10.07 -2.17
N GLU A 127 6.75 -10.08 -1.16
CA GLU A 127 5.35 -10.48 -1.27
C GLU A 127 4.42 -9.56 -0.48
N VAL A 128 3.20 -9.32 -0.98
CA VAL A 128 2.16 -8.62 -0.22
C VAL A 128 1.88 -9.32 1.10
N PHE A 129 1.94 -8.55 2.18
CA PHE A 129 1.59 -9.04 3.49
C PHE A 129 0.06 -9.02 3.69
N CYS A 130 -0.59 -10.12 3.34
CA CYS A 130 -2.06 -10.24 3.29
C CYS A 130 -2.77 -10.07 4.65
N ARG A 131 -2.03 -9.94 5.76
CA ARG A 131 -2.58 -9.83 7.12
C ARG A 131 -2.83 -8.39 7.55
N VAL A 132 -2.26 -7.39 6.88
CA VAL A 132 -2.53 -5.98 7.24
C VAL A 132 -4.00 -5.60 7.10
N PRO A 133 -4.72 -6.01 6.04
CA PRO A 133 -6.15 -5.74 5.93
C PRO A 133 -6.95 -6.21 7.16
N HIS A 134 -6.53 -7.31 7.81
CA HIS A 134 -7.18 -7.78 9.03
C HIS A 134 -6.93 -6.84 10.21
N ALA A 135 -5.69 -6.37 10.40
CA ALA A 135 -5.38 -5.39 11.43
C ALA A 135 -6.15 -4.07 11.22
N VAL A 136 -6.25 -3.60 9.98
CA VAL A 136 -7.00 -2.38 9.64
C VAL A 136 -8.51 -2.55 9.92
N ARG A 137 -9.09 -3.69 9.56
CA ARG A 137 -10.48 -4.02 9.93
C ARG A 137 -10.68 -4.08 11.44
N LEU A 138 -9.71 -4.61 12.19
CA LEU A 138 -9.76 -4.63 13.64
C LEU A 138 -9.73 -3.22 14.22
N CYS A 139 -9.21 -2.21 13.53
CA CYS A 139 -9.33 -0.80 13.93
C CYS A 139 -10.75 -0.25 13.67
N GLY A 140 -11.51 -0.87 12.76
CA GLY A 140 -12.82 -0.38 12.31
C GLY A 140 -12.72 0.50 11.07
N LEU A 141 -11.64 0.37 10.31
CA LEU A 141 -11.39 1.09 9.07
C LEU A 141 -11.54 0.16 7.86
N ASP A 142 -11.87 0.73 6.69
CA ASP A 142 -11.90 -0.04 5.44
C ASP A 142 -10.48 -0.20 4.90
N PRO A 143 -9.93 -1.43 4.79
CA PRO A 143 -8.58 -1.65 4.28
C PRO A 143 -8.34 -1.18 2.84
N LYS A 144 -9.39 -0.94 2.05
CA LYS A 144 -9.26 -0.43 0.68
C LYS A 144 -9.00 1.07 0.62
N THR A 145 -9.43 1.83 1.63
CA THR A 145 -9.38 3.29 1.62
C THR A 145 -8.61 3.88 2.80
N ALA A 146 -8.35 3.09 3.84
CA ALA A 146 -7.68 3.56 5.05
C ALA A 146 -6.21 3.86 4.80
N MET A 147 -5.79 5.05 5.21
CA MET A 147 -4.40 5.47 5.20
C MET A 147 -3.69 5.00 6.46
N ALA A 148 -2.37 4.85 6.38
CA ALA A 148 -1.54 4.49 7.54
C ALA A 148 -1.75 5.50 8.69
N ASP A 149 -1.87 6.79 8.36
CA ASP A 149 -2.14 7.86 9.32
C ASP A 149 -3.51 7.71 10.02
N ASP A 150 -4.55 7.24 9.32
CA ASP A 150 -5.86 6.97 9.93
C ASP A 150 -5.75 5.90 11.02
N VAL A 151 -4.95 4.86 10.76
CA VAL A 151 -4.70 3.77 11.71
C VAL A 151 -3.82 4.25 12.87
N ASP A 152 -2.79 5.05 12.59
CA ASP A 152 -1.90 5.64 13.59
C ASP A 152 -2.68 6.55 14.56
N ARG A 153 -3.57 7.41 14.05
CA ARG A 153 -4.41 8.33 14.86
C ARG A 153 -5.37 7.62 15.79
N GLN A 154 -5.90 6.45 15.41
CA GLN A 154 -6.71 5.64 16.32
C GLN A 154 -5.88 5.06 17.48
N SER A 155 -4.55 5.03 17.33
CA SER A 155 -3.59 4.47 18.26
C SER A 155 -4.04 3.13 18.87
N PRO A 156 -4.50 2.17 18.04
CA PRO A 156 -5.05 0.90 18.51
C PRO A 156 -3.98 0.08 19.24
N ARG A 157 -4.37 -0.52 20.36
CA ARG A 157 -3.53 -1.46 21.11
C ARG A 157 -3.95 -2.88 20.82
N PHE A 158 -3.02 -3.62 20.23
CA PHE A 158 -3.18 -5.02 19.89
C PHE A 158 -2.59 -5.89 20.99
N ILE A 159 -3.29 -6.97 21.31
CA ILE A 159 -2.83 -7.93 22.31
C ILE A 159 -2.40 -9.21 21.59
N CYS A 160 -1.16 -9.62 21.84
CA CYS A 160 -0.66 -10.93 21.48
C CYS A 160 -0.50 -11.80 22.73
N ARG A 161 -1.03 -13.02 22.68
CA ARG A 161 -0.92 -14.03 23.75
C ARG A 161 -0.06 -15.23 23.36
N GLN A 162 0.63 -15.17 22.22
CA GLN A 162 1.28 -16.33 21.63
C GLN A 162 2.76 -16.13 21.32
N CYS A 163 3.15 -14.92 20.92
CA CYS A 163 4.56 -14.53 20.89
C CYS A 163 5.10 -14.68 22.34
N ASP A 164 6.31 -15.20 22.51
CA ASP A 164 6.98 -15.26 23.82
C ASP A 164 7.44 -13.84 24.20
N HIS A 165 7.00 -13.36 25.37
CA HIS A 165 7.34 -12.04 25.88
C HIS A 165 8.19 -12.12 27.16
N GLY A 166 8.92 -13.23 27.33
CA GLY A 166 9.70 -13.51 28.52
C GLY A 166 8.80 -13.70 29.74
N SER A 167 8.95 -12.86 30.76
CA SER A 167 8.17 -12.96 32.01
C SER A 167 6.72 -12.48 31.89
N LYS A 168 6.32 -11.89 30.75
CA LYS A 168 4.96 -11.35 30.55
C LYS A 168 4.08 -12.36 29.82
N ALA A 169 2.89 -12.62 30.36
CA ALA A 169 1.89 -13.46 29.71
C ALA A 169 1.28 -12.85 28.42
N VAL A 170 1.45 -11.53 28.23
CA VAL A 170 0.82 -10.78 27.13
C VAL A 170 1.74 -9.67 26.62
N GLY A 171 1.85 -9.56 25.29
CA GLY A 171 2.49 -8.44 24.60
C GLY A 171 1.45 -7.44 24.10
N VAL A 172 1.66 -6.16 24.37
CA VAL A 172 0.83 -5.06 23.87
C VAL A 172 1.59 -4.34 22.75
N TYR A 173 0.98 -4.27 21.58
CA TYR A 173 1.60 -3.76 20.36
C TYR A 173 0.83 -2.58 19.77
N SER A 174 1.56 -1.65 19.15
CA SER A 174 1.00 -0.77 18.12
C SER A 174 0.58 -1.60 16.91
N TRP A 175 -0.25 -1.07 16.03
CA TRP A 175 -0.66 -1.81 14.83
C TRP A 175 0.54 -2.20 13.95
N LYS A 176 1.53 -1.31 13.76
CA LYS A 176 2.77 -1.60 13.01
C LYS A 176 3.50 -2.82 13.59
N ASN A 177 3.70 -2.85 14.90
CA ASN A 177 4.36 -3.99 15.56
C ASN A 177 3.47 -5.24 15.59
N ALA A 178 2.15 -5.06 15.63
CA ALA A 178 1.19 -6.15 15.59
C ALA A 178 1.20 -6.83 14.22
N VAL A 179 1.35 -6.07 13.13
CA VAL A 179 1.54 -6.58 11.77
C VAL A 179 2.83 -7.43 11.70
N SER A 180 3.90 -7.01 12.37
CA SER A 180 5.13 -7.81 12.45
C SER A 180 4.97 -9.11 13.26
N CYS A 181 4.32 -9.10 14.44
CA CYS A 181 4.04 -10.35 15.19
C CYS A 181 2.99 -11.23 14.48
N LEU A 182 2.13 -10.67 13.60
CA LEU A 182 1.21 -11.44 12.75
C LEU A 182 1.91 -12.33 11.70
N ALA A 183 3.16 -12.05 11.35
CA ALA A 183 3.94 -12.87 10.44
C ALA A 183 4.21 -14.27 11.04
N SER A 184 4.13 -14.41 12.37
CA SER A 184 4.20 -15.69 13.10
C SER A 184 2.89 -16.49 13.12
N SER A 185 1.99 -16.19 12.19
CA SER A 185 0.79 -16.95 11.81
C SER A 185 -0.44 -16.95 12.74
N ARG A 186 -0.38 -16.63 14.04
CA ARG A 186 -1.53 -16.89 14.94
C ARG A 186 -1.97 -15.76 15.91
N CYS A 187 -1.38 -14.56 15.86
CA CYS A 187 -1.18 -13.76 17.08
C CYS A 187 -2.22 -12.71 17.55
N LEU A 188 -3.37 -12.39 16.91
CA LEU A 188 -4.13 -11.18 17.30
C LEU A 188 -5.61 -11.33 17.69
N ARG A 189 -5.97 -10.64 18.79
CA ARG A 189 -7.32 -10.16 19.11
C ARG A 189 -7.27 -8.67 19.46
N ARG A 190 -8.25 -7.88 19.00
CA ARG A 190 -8.40 -6.46 19.38
C ARG A 190 -8.72 -6.37 20.87
N SER A 191 -8.01 -5.53 21.61
CA SER A 191 -8.37 -5.22 23.00
C SER A 191 -9.45 -4.12 23.01
N ARG A 192 -10.62 -4.40 23.60
CA ARG A 192 -11.59 -3.35 23.91
C ARG A 192 -11.19 -2.74 25.25
N TRP A 193 -10.50 -1.60 25.21
CA TRP A 193 -10.37 -0.76 26.39
C TRP A 193 -11.63 0.11 26.48
N ASN A 194 -12.51 -0.20 27.43
CA ASN A 194 -13.56 0.74 27.82
C ASN A 194 -12.86 1.94 28.45
N ARG A 195 -13.01 3.12 27.83
CA ARG A 195 -12.71 4.38 28.51
C ARG A 195 -13.67 4.47 29.70
N ARG A 196 -13.13 4.45 30.91
CA ARG A 196 -13.82 4.99 32.09
C ARG A 196 -13.51 6.47 32.17
#